data_AF-A0A3Q7NJY1-F1
#
_entry.id   AF-A0A3Q7NJY1-F1
#
_cell.length_a   1.000
_cell.length_b   1.000
_cell.length_c   1.000
_cell.angle_alpha   90.00
_cell.angle_beta   90.00
_cell.angle_gamma   90.00
#
_symmetry.space_group_name_H-M   'P 1'
#
loop_
_entity.id
_entity.type
_entity.pdbx_description
1 polymer ?
#
loop_
_entity_poly.entity_id
_entity_poly.type
_entity_poly.pdbx_seq_one_letter_code
_entity_poly.pdbx_strand_id
1 'polypeptide(L)'
;MLLFFQRVLSHQDDTALLKAYIVEWRKFFTQCDILPKPFCQLEITLMGKQGSNKKSTVEDSIVRKLMLDTWNESIFSNIKNRLQDSAMKLVHAERLGEAFDSQLVIGVRESYVNLCSNPEDKLQIYRDNFEKAYLDSTERFYRTQAPSYLQQNGVQNYMKYADAKLKEEEKRALRYLETRRECNSVEAVSNCMIVYSWRLFPVQ
;
A
#
# COMPACT_ATOMS: atom_id res chain seq x y z
N MET A 1 19.32 7.86 14.27
CA MET A 1 17.97 7.33 14.54
C MET A 1 17.17 8.24 15.48
N LEU A 2 17.68 8.64 16.65
CA LEU A 2 17.01 9.55 17.60
C LEU A 2 16.63 10.94 17.02
N LEU A 3 17.53 11.61 16.29
CA LEU A 3 17.23 12.91 15.66
C LEU A 3 16.16 12.83 14.55
N PHE A 4 16.05 11.68 13.89
CA PHE A 4 15.02 11.41 12.88
C PHE A 4 13.66 11.17 13.55
N PHE A 5 13.64 10.45 14.66
CA PHE A 5 12.44 10.20 15.47
C PHE A 5 11.76 11.51 15.88
N GLN A 6 12.56 12.47 16.38
CA GLN A 6 12.08 13.82 16.68
C GLN A 6 11.58 14.55 15.43
N ARG A 7 12.31 14.48 14.31
CA ARG A 7 11.95 15.22 13.09
C ARG A 7 10.66 14.72 12.45
N VAL A 8 10.48 13.41 12.29
CA VAL A 8 9.25 12.83 11.72
C VAL A 8 8.06 13.09 12.64
N LEU A 9 8.20 12.85 13.96
CA LEU A 9 7.09 13.10 14.90
C LEU A 9 6.81 14.58 15.15
N SER A 10 7.74 15.49 14.85
CA SER A 10 7.55 16.94 15.02
C SER A 10 6.62 17.58 14.00
N HIS A 11 6.33 16.89 12.89
CA HIS A 11 5.42 17.43 11.87
C HIS A 11 3.97 17.35 12.35
N GLN A 12 3.41 18.51 12.71
CA GLN A 12 1.98 18.67 13.00
C GLN A 12 1.11 18.47 11.74
N ASP A 13 1.65 18.79 10.56
CA ASP A 13 0.97 18.59 9.27
C ASP A 13 1.19 17.17 8.71
N ASP A 14 0.08 16.49 8.43
CA ASP A 14 0.05 15.12 7.90
C ASP A 14 0.68 15.02 6.49
N THR A 15 0.55 16.06 5.67
CA THR A 15 1.11 16.06 4.31
C THR A 15 2.64 16.17 4.33
N ALA A 16 3.18 17.08 5.15
CA ALA A 16 4.62 17.20 5.38
C ALA A 16 5.20 15.93 6.01
N LEU A 17 4.48 15.34 6.97
CA LEU A 17 4.83 14.05 7.58
C LEU A 17 4.96 12.95 6.51
N LEU A 18 3.95 12.79 5.65
CA LEU A 18 3.97 11.77 4.59
C LEU A 18 5.16 11.99 3.65
N LYS A 19 5.39 13.21 3.18
CA LYS A 19 6.53 13.51 2.30
C LYS A 19 7.87 13.20 2.96
N ALA A 20 8.05 13.60 4.21
CA ALA A 20 9.27 13.32 4.96
C ALA A 20 9.48 11.82 5.18
N TYR A 21 8.42 11.09 5.51
CA TYR A 21 8.44 9.64 5.69
C TYR A 21 8.91 8.94 4.41
N ILE A 22 8.34 9.28 3.25
CA ILE A 22 8.61 8.59 1.99
C ILE A 22 10.05 8.79 1.51
N VAL A 23 10.61 9.99 1.71
CA VAL A 23 12.03 10.26 1.41
C VAL A 23 12.94 9.34 2.23
N GLU A 24 12.64 9.14 3.49
CA GLU A 24 13.48 8.35 4.40
C GLU A 24 13.22 6.85 4.24
N TRP A 25 11.97 6.44 4.02
CA TRP A 25 11.60 5.08 3.66
C TRP A 25 12.35 4.59 2.42
N ARG A 26 12.40 5.38 1.35
CA ARG A 26 13.11 5.00 0.11
C ARG A 26 14.60 4.76 0.33
N LYS A 27 15.25 5.63 1.11
CA LYS A 27 16.66 5.46 1.48
C LYS A 27 16.85 4.20 2.30
N PHE A 28 16.07 4.06 3.37
CA PHE A 28 16.15 2.93 4.29
C PHE A 28 15.89 1.59 3.59
N PHE A 29 14.80 1.49 2.82
CA PHE A 29 14.42 0.27 2.13
C PHE A 29 15.47 -0.16 1.10
N THR A 30 16.08 0.79 0.38
CA THR A 30 17.23 0.48 -0.49
C THR A 30 18.41 -0.08 0.32
N GLN A 31 18.68 0.45 1.51
CA GLN A 31 19.76 -0.07 2.37
C GLN A 31 19.44 -1.45 2.95
N CYS A 32 18.16 -1.82 3.12
CA CYS A 32 17.76 -3.17 3.54
C CYS A 32 18.23 -4.27 2.56
N ASP A 33 18.52 -3.93 1.30
CA ASP A 33 19.03 -4.89 0.31
C ASP A 33 20.57 -4.82 0.15
N ILE A 34 21.21 -3.79 0.71
CA ILE A 34 22.66 -3.56 0.60
C ILE A 34 23.37 -3.97 1.88
N LEU A 35 22.91 -3.46 3.03
CA LEU A 35 23.57 -3.63 4.32
C LEU A 35 23.69 -5.09 4.78
N PRO A 36 22.75 -6.00 4.49
CA PRO A 36 22.92 -7.40 4.88
C PRO A 36 24.06 -8.15 4.17
N LYS A 37 24.47 -7.69 2.98
CA LYS A 37 25.41 -8.44 2.12
C LYS A 37 26.76 -8.73 2.80
N PRO A 38 27.43 -7.78 3.48
CA PRO A 38 28.68 -8.06 4.20
C PRO A 38 28.51 -8.98 5.42
N PHE A 39 27.30 -9.14 5.95
CA PHE A 39 27.02 -9.98 7.12
C PHE A 39 26.65 -11.43 6.77
N CYS A 40 26.66 -11.82 5.49
CA CYS A 40 26.25 -13.16 5.07
C CYS A 40 27.02 -14.28 5.80
N GLN A 41 28.34 -14.10 6.02
CA GLN A 41 29.17 -15.08 6.73
C GLN A 41 28.81 -15.19 8.22
N LEU A 42 28.44 -14.06 8.84
CA LEU A 42 27.95 -14.02 10.21
C LEU A 42 26.62 -14.77 10.33
N GLU A 43 25.69 -14.55 9.40
CA GLU A 43 24.40 -15.24 9.37
C GLU A 43 24.57 -16.76 9.22
N ILE A 44 25.44 -17.23 8.33
CA ILE A 44 25.75 -18.67 8.18
C ILE A 44 26.26 -19.26 9.51
N THR A 45 27.10 -18.53 10.23
CA THR A 45 27.67 -18.98 11.51
C THR A 45 26.59 -19.07 12.59
N LEU A 46 25.70 -18.08 12.65
CA LEU A 46 24.58 -18.04 13.59
C LEU A 46 23.52 -19.11 13.32
N MET A 47 23.32 -19.51 12.06
CA MET A 47 22.36 -20.55 11.65
C MET A 47 22.85 -21.99 11.91
N GLY A 48 24.14 -22.18 12.24
CA GLY A 48 24.71 -23.49 12.57
C GLY A 48 24.78 -24.49 11.40
N LYS A 49 25.46 -25.62 11.61
CA LYS A 49 25.76 -26.68 10.60
C LYS A 49 24.53 -27.40 9.99
N GLN A 50 23.29 -26.92 10.14
CA GLN A 50 22.10 -27.52 9.52
C GLN A 50 21.75 -26.94 8.13
N GLY A 51 22.45 -25.90 7.65
CA GLY A 51 22.05 -25.15 6.45
C GLY A 51 22.81 -25.43 5.14
N SER A 52 23.57 -26.52 5.00
CA SER A 52 24.59 -26.63 3.94
C SER A 52 24.09 -26.77 2.49
N ASN A 53 22.80 -26.59 2.18
CA ASN A 53 22.30 -26.74 0.80
C ASN A 53 21.14 -25.81 0.38
N LYS A 54 20.77 -24.79 1.17
CA LYS A 54 19.80 -23.77 0.73
C LYS A 54 20.51 -22.47 0.35
N LYS A 55 20.32 -22.03 -0.89
CA LYS A 55 20.69 -20.67 -1.34
C LYS A 55 19.93 -19.68 -0.44
N SER A 56 20.60 -19.04 0.52
CA SER A 56 19.93 -18.05 1.38
C SER A 56 19.53 -16.86 0.51
N THR A 57 18.23 -16.65 0.35
CA THR A 57 17.70 -15.48 -0.33
C THR A 57 17.86 -14.27 0.59
N VAL A 58 17.95 -13.07 0.01
CA VAL A 58 18.06 -11.80 0.78
C VAL A 58 16.83 -11.61 1.71
N GLU A 59 15.69 -12.20 1.36
CA GLU A 59 14.46 -12.25 2.16
C GLU A 59 14.62 -12.99 3.49
N ASP A 60 15.52 -13.99 3.57
CA ASP A 60 15.76 -14.81 4.77
C ASP A 60 16.85 -14.22 5.69
N SER A 61 17.41 -13.07 5.33
CA SER A 61 18.49 -12.43 6.09
C SER A 61 18.01 -11.98 7.47
N ILE A 62 18.72 -12.42 8.50
CA ILE A 62 18.53 -12.03 9.89
C ILE A 62 18.74 -10.52 10.05
N VAL A 63 19.77 -9.96 9.40
CA VAL A 63 20.07 -8.52 9.43
C VAL A 63 18.95 -7.72 8.77
N ARG A 64 18.46 -8.15 7.59
CA ARG A 64 17.34 -7.48 6.91
C ARG A 64 16.09 -7.47 7.78
N LYS A 65 15.76 -8.62 8.39
CA LYS A 65 14.63 -8.76 9.29
C LYS A 65 14.75 -7.80 10.48
N LEU A 66 15.89 -7.78 11.16
CA LEU A 66 16.14 -6.87 12.29
C LEU A 66 15.97 -5.40 11.92
N MET A 67 16.46 -5.00 10.75
CA MET A 67 16.29 -3.64 10.24
C MET A 67 14.80 -3.27 10.09
N LEU A 68 14.03 -4.13 9.42
CA LEU A 68 12.59 -3.91 9.18
C LEU A 68 11.78 -3.90 10.48
N ASP A 69 12.04 -4.85 11.39
CA ASP A 69 11.37 -4.92 12.69
C ASP A 69 11.65 -3.64 13.51
N THR A 70 12.92 -3.20 13.56
CA THR A 70 13.30 -1.96 14.26
C THR A 70 12.62 -0.73 13.66
N TRP A 71 12.53 -0.64 12.33
CA TRP A 71 11.83 0.46 11.65
C TRP A 71 10.33 0.45 11.96
N ASN A 72 9.71 -0.73 11.98
CA ASN A 72 8.30 -0.88 12.29
C ASN A 72 8.00 -0.41 13.72
N GLU A 73 8.71 -0.96 14.70
CA GLU A 73 8.52 -0.66 16.12
C GLU A 73 8.77 0.82 16.43
N SER A 74 9.84 1.38 15.88
CA SER A 74 10.22 2.75 16.18
C SER A 74 9.36 3.77 15.43
N ILE A 75 9.09 3.55 14.14
CA ILE A 75 8.62 4.62 13.26
C ILE A 75 7.22 4.30 12.77
N PHE A 76 7.08 3.25 11.97
CA PHE A 76 5.86 3.01 11.20
C PHE A 76 4.65 2.75 12.10
N SER A 77 4.79 1.94 13.16
CA SER A 77 3.71 1.58 14.07
C SER A 77 2.98 2.80 14.67
N ASN A 78 3.73 3.88 14.94
CA ASN A 78 3.25 5.10 15.58
C ASN A 78 2.51 6.05 14.63
N ILE A 79 2.79 5.99 13.33
CA ILE A 79 2.27 6.95 12.33
C ILE A 79 1.49 6.30 11.18
N LYS A 80 1.42 4.96 11.11
CA LYS A 80 0.81 4.21 10.00
C LYS A 80 -0.60 4.69 9.63
N ASN A 81 -1.46 4.98 10.62
CA ASN A 81 -2.83 5.43 10.37
C ASN A 81 -2.85 6.82 9.70
N ARG A 82 -2.03 7.76 10.17
CA ARG A 82 -1.91 9.11 9.58
C ARG A 82 -1.37 9.04 8.15
N LEU A 83 -0.38 8.17 7.91
CA LEU A 83 0.18 7.93 6.58
C LEU A 83 -0.87 7.33 5.64
N GLN A 84 -1.62 6.33 6.11
CA GLN A 84 -2.70 5.69 5.36
C GLN A 84 -3.79 6.70 4.99
N ASP A 85 -4.29 7.48 5.95
CA ASP A 85 -5.34 8.47 5.71
C ASP A 85 -4.89 9.54 4.71
N SER A 86 -3.63 9.98 4.81
CA SER A 86 -3.04 10.91 3.86
C SER A 86 -2.91 10.32 2.45
N ALA A 87 -2.50 9.05 2.35
CA ALA A 87 -2.46 8.34 1.08
C ALA A 87 -3.87 8.20 0.45
N MET A 88 -4.89 7.87 1.26
CA MET A 88 -6.28 7.77 0.76
C MET A 88 -6.83 9.12 0.29
N LYS A 89 -6.47 10.23 0.96
CA LYS A 89 -6.81 11.59 0.52
C LYS A 89 -6.18 11.92 -0.84
N LEU A 90 -4.92 11.53 -1.07
CA LEU A 90 -4.25 11.73 -2.37
C LEU A 90 -4.92 10.91 -3.49
N VAL A 91 -5.27 9.66 -3.22
CA VAL A 91 -6.02 8.82 -4.18
C VAL A 91 -7.38 9.44 -4.50
N HIS A 92 -8.09 9.96 -3.49
CA HIS A 92 -9.35 10.67 -3.69
C HIS A 92 -9.18 11.92 -4.56
N ALA A 93 -8.17 12.75 -4.28
CA ALA A 93 -7.87 13.94 -5.08
C ALA A 93 -7.54 13.59 -6.55
N GLU A 94 -6.80 12.51 -6.79
CA GLU A 94 -6.49 12.04 -8.15
C GLU A 94 -7.73 11.56 -8.91
N ARG A 95 -8.73 10.97 -8.23
CA ARG A 95 -10.03 10.65 -8.85
C ARG A 95 -10.80 11.89 -9.30
N LEU A 96 -10.55 13.04 -8.65
CA LEU A 96 -11.10 14.34 -9.02
C LEU A 96 -10.24 15.06 -10.08
N GLY A 97 -9.13 14.46 -10.51
CA GLY A 97 -8.24 14.99 -11.55
C GLY A 97 -7.00 15.71 -11.04
N GLU A 98 -6.74 15.70 -9.72
CA GLU A 98 -5.54 16.33 -9.16
C GLU A 98 -4.33 15.39 -9.24
N ALA A 99 -3.28 15.83 -9.95
CA ALA A 99 -2.04 15.07 -10.03
C ALA A 99 -1.20 15.20 -8.75
N PHE A 100 -0.62 14.09 -8.30
CA PHE A 100 0.33 14.06 -7.20
C PHE A 100 1.49 13.08 -7.47
N ASP A 101 2.54 13.14 -6.65
CA ASP A 101 3.63 12.16 -6.74
C ASP A 101 3.18 10.78 -6.23
N SER A 102 3.01 9.84 -7.15
CA SER A 102 2.65 8.45 -6.85
C SER A 102 3.51 7.74 -5.82
N GLN A 103 4.77 8.15 -5.66
CA GLN A 103 5.65 7.55 -4.66
C GLN A 103 5.11 7.73 -3.24
N LEU A 104 4.28 8.75 -3.00
CA LEU A 104 3.64 8.98 -1.71
C LEU A 104 2.68 7.84 -1.33
N VAL A 105 1.92 7.31 -2.29
CA VAL A 105 1.00 6.18 -2.04
C VAL A 105 1.76 4.86 -2.11
N ILE A 106 2.67 4.72 -3.10
CA ILE A 106 3.47 3.50 -3.29
C ILE A 106 4.31 3.20 -2.05
N GLY A 107 5.02 4.18 -1.49
CA GLY A 107 5.88 3.94 -0.33
C GLY A 107 5.09 3.58 0.94
N VAL A 108 3.87 4.10 1.12
CA VAL A 108 2.98 3.65 2.20
C VAL A 108 2.57 2.20 1.97
N ARG A 109 2.15 1.83 0.76
CA ARG A 109 1.83 0.44 0.41
C ARG A 109 3.01 -0.50 0.66
N GLU A 110 4.20 -0.14 0.19
CA GLU A 110 5.42 -0.91 0.40
C GLU A 110 5.74 -1.10 1.88
N SER A 111 5.48 -0.08 2.71
CA SER A 111 5.66 -0.18 4.16
C SER A 111 4.72 -1.22 4.77
N TYR A 112 3.43 -1.17 4.44
CA TYR A 112 2.46 -2.18 4.89
C TYR A 112 2.82 -3.59 4.42
N VAL A 113 3.40 -3.72 3.23
CA VAL A 113 3.75 -5.01 2.64
C VAL A 113 5.03 -5.61 3.23
N ASN A 114 6.02 -4.79 3.59
CA ASN A 114 7.35 -5.28 4.01
C ASN A 114 7.54 -5.27 5.53
N LEU A 115 6.71 -4.56 6.29
CA LEU A 115 6.84 -4.42 7.75
C LEU A 115 5.90 -5.37 8.52
N CYS A 116 5.34 -6.38 7.84
CA CYS A 116 4.52 -7.39 8.51
C CYS A 116 5.42 -8.38 9.27
N SER A 117 5.20 -8.48 10.59
CA SER A 117 5.93 -9.42 11.44
C SER A 117 5.32 -10.83 11.47
N ASN A 118 4.19 -11.07 10.79
CA ASN A 118 3.56 -12.39 10.73
C ASN A 118 4.33 -13.31 9.75
N PRO A 119 4.97 -14.40 10.24
CA PRO A 119 5.73 -15.31 9.39
C PRO A 119 4.87 -16.19 8.49
N GLU A 120 3.61 -16.43 8.84
CA GLU A 120 2.67 -17.27 8.08
C GLU A 120 1.99 -16.48 6.96
N ASP A 121 1.80 -15.18 7.16
CA ASP A 121 1.09 -14.31 6.25
C ASP A 121 1.68 -12.91 6.22
N LYS A 122 2.71 -12.74 5.37
CA LYS A 122 3.43 -11.48 5.19
C LYS A 122 2.55 -10.33 4.68
N LEU A 123 1.34 -10.60 4.19
CA LEU A 123 0.44 -9.59 3.64
C LEU A 123 -0.73 -9.27 4.57
N GLN A 124 -0.81 -9.87 5.77
CA GLN A 124 -1.92 -9.67 6.70
C GLN A 124 -2.19 -8.19 7.00
N ILE A 125 -1.18 -7.45 7.46
CA ILE A 125 -1.37 -6.03 7.83
C ILE A 125 -1.69 -5.16 6.62
N TYR A 126 -1.23 -5.54 5.42
CA TYR A 126 -1.55 -4.86 4.18
C TYR A 126 -3.03 -5.03 3.84
N ARG A 127 -3.54 -6.27 3.88
CA ARG A 127 -4.94 -6.57 3.56
C ARG A 127 -5.90 -5.97 4.58
N ASP A 128 -5.62 -6.15 5.87
CA ASP A 128 -6.50 -5.71 6.95
C ASP A 128 -6.57 -4.18 7.11
N ASN A 129 -5.60 -3.44 6.57
CA ASN A 129 -5.51 -2.00 6.72
C ASN A 129 -5.49 -1.26 5.38
N PHE A 130 -4.38 -1.30 4.64
CA PHE A 130 -4.20 -0.48 3.45
C PHE A 130 -5.14 -0.87 2.30
N GLU A 131 -5.21 -2.15 1.96
CA GLU A 131 -6.11 -2.66 0.91
C GLU A 131 -7.56 -2.39 1.29
N LYS A 132 -7.95 -2.73 2.53
CA LYS A 132 -9.29 -2.45 3.04
C LYS A 132 -9.65 -0.97 2.96
N ALA A 133 -8.78 -0.07 3.45
CA ALA A 133 -9.02 1.38 3.37
C ALA A 133 -9.11 1.88 1.92
N TYR A 134 -8.31 1.30 1.01
CA TYR A 134 -8.38 1.61 -0.42
C TYR A 134 -9.72 1.17 -1.01
N LEU A 135 -10.17 -0.05 -0.72
CA LEU A 135 -11.46 -0.58 -1.18
C LEU A 135 -12.63 0.23 -0.61
N ASP A 136 -12.64 0.51 0.70
CA ASP A 136 -13.67 1.32 1.36
C ASP A 136 -13.75 2.74 0.78
N SER A 137 -12.60 3.37 0.50
CA SER A 137 -12.51 4.67 -0.16
C SER A 137 -13.07 4.63 -1.58
N THR A 138 -12.75 3.55 -2.33
CA THR A 138 -13.23 3.32 -3.70
C THR A 138 -14.75 3.15 -3.72
N GLU A 139 -15.27 2.28 -2.85
CA GLU A 139 -16.70 2.07 -2.68
C GLU A 139 -17.40 3.41 -2.39
N ARG A 140 -16.94 4.13 -1.37
CA ARG A 140 -17.59 5.37 -0.93
C ARG A 140 -17.65 6.43 -2.03
N PHE A 141 -16.57 6.53 -2.82
CA PHE A 141 -16.49 7.46 -3.94
C PHE A 141 -17.56 7.15 -4.99
N TYR A 142 -17.60 5.92 -5.51
CA TYR A 142 -18.52 5.56 -6.58
C TYR A 142 -19.97 5.40 -6.09
N ARG A 143 -20.18 5.00 -4.82
CA ARG A 143 -21.51 4.98 -4.19
C ARG A 143 -22.17 6.37 -4.16
N THR A 144 -21.36 7.43 -4.07
CA THR A 144 -21.85 8.81 -4.09
C THR A 144 -21.99 9.34 -5.51
N GLN A 145 -20.99 9.11 -6.38
CA GLN A 145 -20.94 9.72 -7.71
C GLN A 145 -21.83 9.02 -8.74
N ALA A 146 -21.92 7.69 -8.70
CA ALA A 146 -22.60 6.89 -9.71
C ALA A 146 -24.11 7.16 -9.80
N PRO A 147 -24.89 7.23 -8.69
CA PRO A 147 -26.33 7.54 -8.76
C PRO A 147 -26.60 8.93 -9.33
N SER A 148 -25.81 9.93 -8.93
CA SER A 148 -25.96 11.30 -9.44
C SER A 148 -25.69 11.37 -10.95
N TYR A 149 -24.66 10.68 -11.44
CA TYR A 149 -24.36 10.63 -12.86
C TYR A 149 -25.48 9.91 -13.65
N LEU A 150 -25.96 8.79 -13.13
CA LEU A 150 -27.05 8.02 -13.75
C LEU A 150 -28.33 8.84 -13.88
N GLN A 151 -28.74 9.54 -12.83
CA GLN A 151 -29.95 10.38 -12.84
C GLN A 151 -29.85 11.54 -13.84
N GLN A 152 -28.67 12.15 -13.95
CA GLN A 152 -28.46 13.32 -14.82
C GLN A 152 -28.29 12.96 -16.29
N ASN A 153 -27.71 11.80 -16.60
CA ASN A 153 -27.25 11.46 -17.95
C ASN A 153 -27.99 10.27 -18.58
N GLY A 154 -28.78 9.54 -17.81
CA GLY A 154 -29.51 8.35 -18.25
C GLY A 154 -28.65 7.09 -18.38
N VAL A 155 -29.33 5.96 -18.56
CA VAL A 155 -28.72 4.61 -18.50
C VAL A 155 -27.63 4.40 -19.56
N GLN A 156 -27.89 4.77 -20.81
CA GLN A 156 -26.94 4.51 -21.91
C GLN A 156 -25.60 5.24 -21.70
N ASN A 157 -25.64 6.49 -21.25
CA ASN A 157 -24.43 7.26 -20.95
C ASN A 157 -23.73 6.76 -19.70
N TYR A 158 -24.50 6.31 -18.70
CA TYR A 158 -23.95 5.69 -17.51
C TYR A 158 -23.17 4.41 -17.81
N MET A 159 -23.65 3.54 -18.72
CA MET A 159 -22.91 2.32 -19.07
C MET A 159 -21.53 2.62 -19.66
N LYS A 160 -21.42 3.64 -20.51
CA LYS A 160 -20.13 4.09 -21.06
C LYS A 160 -19.24 4.70 -19.98
N TYR A 161 -19.83 5.50 -19.08
CA TYR A 161 -19.13 6.09 -17.94
C TYR A 161 -18.57 5.00 -16.99
N ALA A 162 -19.37 3.99 -16.66
CA ALA A 162 -18.98 2.90 -15.78
C ALA A 162 -17.83 2.07 -16.38
N ASP A 163 -17.90 1.71 -17.67
CA ASP A 163 -16.80 1.02 -18.36
C ASP A 163 -15.50 1.84 -18.37
N ALA A 164 -15.59 3.15 -18.63
CA ALA A 164 -14.43 4.03 -18.59
C ALA A 164 -13.83 4.12 -17.17
N LYS A 165 -14.66 4.23 -16.14
CA LYS A 165 -14.20 4.31 -14.75
C LYS A 165 -13.64 3.01 -14.22
N LEU A 166 -14.18 1.86 -14.63
CA LEU A 166 -13.60 0.55 -14.33
C LEU A 166 -12.17 0.44 -14.87
N LYS A 167 -11.94 0.80 -16.14
CA LYS A 167 -10.59 0.78 -16.75
C LYS A 167 -9.63 1.75 -16.06
N GLU A 168 -10.13 2.92 -15.65
CA GLU A 168 -9.33 3.91 -14.93
C GLU A 168 -8.88 3.40 -13.55
N GLU A 169 -9.80 2.80 -12.78
CA GLU A 169 -9.48 2.24 -11.46
C GLU A 169 -8.64 0.97 -11.55
N GLU A 170 -8.81 0.13 -12.57
CA GLU A 170 -7.92 -1.02 -12.80
C GLU A 170 -6.48 -0.55 -13.01
N LYS A 171 -6.27 0.45 -13.86
CA LYS A 171 -4.95 1.05 -14.09
C LYS A 171 -4.39 1.68 -12.82
N ARG A 172 -5.24 2.33 -12.02
CA ARG A 172 -4.86 2.95 -10.74
C ARG A 172 -4.49 1.89 -9.70
N ALA A 173 -5.27 0.80 -9.60
CA ALA A 173 -5.04 -0.33 -8.72
C ALA A 173 -3.71 -1.02 -9.05
N LEU A 174 -3.41 -1.25 -10.33
CA LEU A 174 -2.11 -1.79 -10.77
C LEU A 174 -0.91 -0.93 -10.35
N ARG A 175 -1.12 0.38 -10.17
CA ARG A 175 -0.08 1.32 -9.74
C ARG A 175 0.10 1.35 -8.22
N TYR A 176 -1.00 1.31 -7.47
CA TYR A 176 -0.99 1.60 -6.03
C TYR A 176 -1.14 0.38 -5.12
N LEU A 177 -1.80 -0.68 -5.57
CA LEU A 177 -1.98 -1.90 -4.80
C LEU A 177 -0.85 -2.91 -5.07
N GLU A 178 -0.77 -3.92 -4.22
CA GLU A 178 0.20 -5.00 -4.37
C GLU A 178 -0.19 -5.94 -5.51
N THR A 179 0.75 -6.21 -6.42
CA THR A 179 0.53 -6.96 -7.66
C THR A 179 1.35 -8.25 -7.77
N ARG A 180 2.11 -8.61 -6.73
CA ARG A 180 2.78 -9.91 -6.66
C ARG A 180 1.75 -11.04 -6.72
N ARG A 181 2.16 -12.20 -7.24
CA ARG A 181 1.29 -13.34 -7.62
C ARG A 181 0.36 -13.86 -6.52
N GLU A 182 0.69 -13.60 -5.27
CA GLU A 182 -0.08 -14.02 -4.09
C GLU A 182 -1.18 -13.01 -3.70
N CYS A 183 -1.32 -11.92 -4.44
CA CYS A 183 -2.19 -10.79 -4.10
C CYS A 183 -3.25 -10.56 -5.19
N ASN A 184 -4.52 -10.62 -4.82
CA ASN A 184 -5.66 -10.39 -5.70
C ASN A 184 -6.29 -8.99 -5.52
N SER A 185 -5.53 -8.02 -5.00
CA SER A 185 -6.04 -6.67 -4.68
C SER A 185 -6.66 -5.95 -5.88
N VAL A 186 -6.07 -6.13 -7.08
CA VAL A 186 -6.60 -5.51 -8.31
C VAL A 186 -7.96 -6.10 -8.68
N GLU A 187 -8.08 -7.42 -8.58
CA GLU A 187 -9.35 -8.11 -8.81
C GLU A 187 -10.40 -7.70 -7.76
N ALA A 188 -9.99 -7.51 -6.49
CA ALA A 188 -10.88 -7.03 -5.43
C ALA A 188 -11.46 -5.64 -5.74
N VAL A 189 -10.67 -4.72 -6.32
CA VAL A 189 -11.16 -3.40 -6.78
C VAL A 189 -12.18 -3.57 -7.92
N SER A 190 -11.85 -4.38 -8.92
CA SER A 190 -12.76 -4.64 -10.05
C SER A 190 -14.09 -5.24 -9.57
N ASN A 191 -14.05 -6.24 -8.70
CA ASN A 191 -15.24 -6.86 -8.12
C ASN A 191 -16.05 -5.89 -7.28
N CYS A 192 -15.40 -5.07 -6.45
CA CYS A 192 -16.05 -3.99 -5.69
C CYS A 192 -16.84 -3.07 -6.63
N MET A 193 -16.18 -2.54 -7.67
CA MET A 193 -16.82 -1.61 -8.60
C MET A 193 -17.92 -2.23 -9.45
N ILE A 194 -17.76 -3.50 -9.87
CA ILE A 194 -18.79 -4.24 -10.61
C ILE A 194 -20.02 -4.39 -9.72
N VAL A 195 -19.88 -4.92 -8.50
CA VAL A 195 -20.99 -5.11 -7.56
C VAL A 195 -21.76 -3.80 -7.35
N TYR A 196 -21.07 -2.66 -7.19
CA TYR A 196 -21.74 -1.37 -6.99
C TYR A 196 -22.30 -0.74 -8.26
N SER A 197 -21.66 -0.95 -9.42
CA SER A 197 -22.17 -0.45 -10.70
C SER A 197 -23.47 -1.14 -11.11
N TRP A 198 -23.61 -2.44 -10.82
CA TRP A 198 -24.80 -3.22 -11.16
C TRP A 198 -25.92 -3.14 -10.12
N ARG A 199 -25.60 -2.87 -8.84
CA ARG A 199 -26.60 -2.63 -7.78
C ARG A 199 -27.53 -1.44 -8.05
N LEU A 200 -27.18 -0.53 -8.97
CA LEU A 200 -28.02 0.61 -9.35
C LEU A 200 -29.14 0.25 -10.34
N PHE A 201 -29.10 -0.94 -10.94
CA PHE A 201 -30.16 -1.44 -11.79
C PHE A 201 -30.91 -2.53 -11.03
N PRO A 202 -32.14 -2.28 -10.53
CA PRO A 202 -32.95 -3.36 -10.01
C PRO A 202 -33.17 -4.38 -11.13
N VAL A 203 -32.87 -5.65 -10.85
CA VAL A 203 -33.34 -6.76 -11.68
C VAL A 203 -34.86 -6.69 -11.65
N GLN A 204 -35.46 -6.33 -12.79
CA GLN A 204 -36.91 -6.43 -12.99
C GLN A 204 -37.33 -7.88 -13.15
#